data_AF-A0A9X2WV32-F1
#
_entry.id   AF-A0A9X2WV32-F1
#
_cell.length_a   1.000
_cell.length_b   1.000
_cell.length_c   1.000
_cell.angle_alpha   90.00
_cell.angle_beta   90.00
_cell.angle_gamma   90.00
#
_symmetry.space_group_name_H-M   'P 1'
#
loop_
_entity.id
_entity.type
_entity.pdbx_description
1 polymer ?
#
loop_
_entity_poly.entity_id
_entity_poly.type
_entity_poly.pdbx_seq_one_letter_code
_entity_poly.pdbx_strand_id
1 'polypeptide(L)'
;MKKVDLSLAGNYLHESDGLDELEKLLMSDDSFSITSMSCAMSALFGRIGNVLDIDKAIYDQLSNTNKFYLVRGAFPDREQELRAFILERFYKFVS
;
A
#
# COMPACT_ATOMS: atom_id res chain seq x y z
N MET A 1 7.56 10.77 17.69
CA MET A 1 7.30 9.83 16.58
C MET A 1 8.34 8.73 16.62
N LYS A 2 7.94 7.46 16.65
CA LYS A 2 8.89 6.37 16.36
C LYS A 2 9.35 6.55 14.91
N LYS A 3 10.66 6.52 14.67
CA LYS A 3 11.18 6.48 13.29
C LYS A 3 10.74 5.15 12.68
N VAL A 4 10.00 5.21 11.58
CA VAL A 4 9.66 4.02 10.78
C VAL A 4 10.98 3.48 10.26
N ASP A 5 11.24 2.19 10.49
CA ASP A 5 12.40 1.55 9.92
C ASP A 5 12.14 1.27 8.43
N LEU A 6 12.53 2.23 7.60
CA LEU A 6 12.44 2.13 6.15
C LEU A 6 13.57 1.29 5.54
N SER A 7 14.51 0.75 6.34
CA SER A 7 15.56 -0.15 5.79
C SER A 7 14.98 -1.44 5.18
N LEU A 8 13.72 -1.76 5.53
CA LEU A 8 12.95 -2.86 4.95
C LEU A 8 12.14 -2.48 3.71
N ALA A 9 11.93 -1.17 3.46
CA ALA A 9 11.43 -0.69 2.18
C ALA A 9 12.65 -0.61 1.26
N GLY A 10 12.72 -1.45 0.23
CA GLY A 10 13.91 -1.58 -0.62
C GLY A 10 14.31 -0.29 -1.35
N ASN A 11 15.29 -0.40 -2.26
CA ASN A 11 15.94 0.69 -3.02
C ASN A 11 15.04 1.73 -3.72
N TYR A 12 13.71 1.56 -3.71
CA TYR A 12 12.73 2.41 -4.39
C TYR A 12 12.01 3.40 -3.47
N LEU A 13 12.15 3.28 -2.14
CA LEU A 13 11.58 4.23 -1.18
C LEU A 13 12.73 4.89 -0.41
N HIS A 14 12.95 6.19 -0.63
CA HIS A 14 13.99 6.96 0.05
C HIS A 14 13.48 7.53 1.38
N GLU A 15 14.39 7.76 2.34
CA GLU A 15 14.03 8.39 3.63
C GLU A 15 13.41 9.80 3.47
N SER A 16 13.62 10.44 2.32
CA SER A 16 13.03 11.73 1.97
C SER A 16 11.60 11.64 1.41
N ASP A 17 11.12 10.44 1.07
CA ASP A 17 9.80 10.27 0.46
C ASP A 17 8.69 10.43 1.49
N GLY A 18 7.75 11.33 1.18
CA GLY A 18 6.58 11.57 2.01
C GLY A 18 5.60 10.40 1.92
N LEU A 19 5.28 9.79 3.07
CA LEU A 19 4.26 8.73 3.15
C LEU A 19 2.82 9.25 2.90
N ASP A 20 2.65 10.58 2.91
CA ASP A 20 1.44 11.31 2.55
C ASP A 20 1.19 11.36 1.04
N GLU A 21 2.17 10.99 0.22
CA GLU A 21 1.98 10.83 -1.22
C GLU A 21 1.00 9.69 -1.54
N LEU A 22 0.88 8.72 -0.62
CA LEU A 22 -0.05 7.60 -0.78
C LEU A 22 -1.49 8.09 -0.96
N GLU A 23 -1.95 9.09 -0.19
CA GLU A 23 -3.32 9.61 -0.34
C GLU A 23 -3.59 10.10 -1.77
N LYS A 24 -2.63 10.81 -2.36
CA LYS A 24 -2.77 11.34 -3.72
C LYS A 24 -2.83 10.21 -4.75
N LEU A 25 -1.98 9.20 -4.59
CA LEU A 25 -1.95 8.04 -5.50
C LEU A 25 -3.20 7.17 -5.38
N LEU A 26 -3.76 7.02 -4.17
CA LEU A 26 -5.01 6.29 -3.95
C LEU A 26 -6.22 6.97 -4.62
N MET A 27 -6.21 8.31 -4.68
CA MET A 27 -7.27 9.13 -5.27
C MET A 27 -6.99 9.54 -6.72
N SER A 28 -5.92 9.01 -7.33
CA SER A 28 -5.55 9.34 -8.70
C SER A 28 -6.54 8.74 -9.71
N ASP A 29 -6.97 9.56 -10.68
CA ASP A 29 -7.77 9.13 -11.83
C ASP A 29 -6.90 8.68 -13.03
N ASP A 30 -5.56 8.78 -12.89
CA ASP A 30 -4.64 8.34 -13.93
C ASP A 30 -4.60 6.80 -14.01
N SER A 31 -4.90 6.26 -15.20
CA SER A 31 -5.00 4.82 -15.45
C SER A 31 -3.73 4.04 -15.09
N PHE A 32 -2.55 4.64 -15.29
CA PHE A 32 -1.28 4.03 -14.95
C PHE A 32 -1.08 3.98 -13.43
N SER A 33 -1.39 5.06 -12.72
CA SER A 33 -1.40 5.13 -11.27
C SER A 33 -2.38 4.12 -10.66
N ILE A 34 -3.60 4.04 -11.18
CA ILE A 34 -4.62 3.07 -10.74
C ILE A 34 -4.12 1.63 -10.88
N THR A 35 -3.53 1.30 -12.03
CA THR A 35 -3.02 -0.05 -12.32
C THR A 35 -1.85 -0.40 -11.40
N SER A 36 -0.87 0.51 -11.28
CA SER A 36 0.32 0.30 -10.46
C SER A 36 -0.04 0.18 -8.98
N MET A 37 -1.00 0.97 -8.51
CA MET A 37 -1.52 0.88 -7.14
C MET A 37 -2.30 -0.42 -6.93
N SER A 38 -3.05 -0.90 -7.92
CA SER A 38 -3.73 -2.20 -7.84
C SER A 38 -2.74 -3.35 -7.68
N CYS A 39 -1.61 -3.29 -8.39
CA CYS A 39 -0.51 -4.25 -8.22
C CYS A 39 0.12 -4.17 -6.82
N ALA A 40 0.36 -2.95 -6.32
CA ALA A 40 0.87 -2.75 -4.95
C ALA A 40 -0.07 -3.33 -3.88
N MET A 41 -1.38 -3.09 -4.01
CA MET A 41 -2.39 -3.64 -3.10
C MET A 41 -2.50 -5.17 -3.20
N SER A 42 -2.35 -5.73 -4.40
CA SER A 42 -2.32 -7.19 -4.56
C SER A 42 -1.11 -7.82 -3.84
N ALA A 43 0.06 -7.17 -3.93
CA ALA A 43 1.25 -7.59 -3.20
C ALA A 43 1.06 -7.47 -1.67
N LEU A 44 0.39 -6.42 -1.20
CA LEU A 44 0.03 -6.26 0.20
C LEU A 44 -0.88 -7.40 0.66
N PHE A 45 -1.94 -7.67 -0.09
CA PHE A 45 -2.86 -8.78 0.20
C PHE A 45 -2.13 -10.13 0.27
N GLY A 46 -1.17 -10.40 -0.60
CA GLY A 46 -0.35 -11.61 -0.53
C GLY A 46 0.42 -11.77 0.80
N ARG A 47 0.70 -10.66 1.50
CA ARG A 47 1.40 -10.66 2.79
C ARG A 47 0.48 -10.79 4.00
N ILE A 48 -0.74 -10.22 3.92
CA ILE A 48 -1.62 -10.06 5.08
C ILE A 48 -3.00 -10.73 4.92
N GLY A 49 -3.35 -11.21 3.73
CA GLY A 49 -4.69 -11.71 3.40
C GLY A 49 -5.13 -12.87 4.30
N ASN A 50 -4.20 -13.78 4.61
CA ASN A 50 -4.45 -14.88 5.55
C ASN A 50 -4.74 -14.39 6.98
N VAL A 51 -4.17 -13.26 7.39
CA VAL A 51 -4.40 -12.67 8.71
C VAL A 51 -5.73 -11.92 8.75
N LEU A 52 -6.12 -11.32 7.63
CA LEU A 52 -7.40 -10.63 7.49
C LEU A 52 -8.59 -11.58 7.40
N ASP A 53 -8.36 -12.83 7.01
CA ASP A 53 -9.42 -13.82 6.73
C ASP A 53 -10.44 -13.31 5.70
N ILE A 54 -9.91 -12.69 4.63
CA ILE A 54 -10.72 -12.10 3.55
C ILE A 54 -10.50 -12.88 2.26
N ASP A 55 -11.58 -13.20 1.56
CA ASP A 55 -11.52 -13.80 0.23
C ASP A 55 -10.87 -12.84 -0.77
N LYS A 56 -9.87 -13.34 -1.51
CA LYS A 56 -9.15 -12.54 -2.52
C LYS A 56 -10.09 -11.98 -3.60
N ALA A 57 -11.11 -12.72 -4.03
CA ALA A 57 -12.06 -12.27 -5.02
C ALA A 57 -12.90 -11.09 -4.51
N ILE A 58 -13.26 -11.09 -3.22
CA ILE A 58 -13.93 -9.94 -2.59
C ILE A 58 -12.96 -8.77 -2.50
N TYR A 59 -11.73 -9.02 -2.05
CA TYR A 59 -10.71 -7.98 -1.94
C TYR A 59 -10.44 -7.31 -3.29
N ASP A 60 -10.31 -8.08 -4.36
CA ASP A 60 -9.97 -7.58 -5.70
C ASP A 60 -11.04 -6.64 -6.27
N GLN A 61 -12.33 -6.82 -5.90
CA GLN A 61 -13.45 -5.96 -6.31
C GLN A 61 -13.43 -4.56 -5.66
N LEU A 62 -12.67 -4.37 -4.57
CA LEU A 62 -12.58 -3.09 -3.88
C LEU A 62 -11.70 -2.11 -4.65
N SER A 63 -12.05 -0.81 -4.57
CA SER A 63 -11.15 0.26 -5.00
C SER A 63 -9.85 0.26 -4.18
N ASN A 64 -8.77 0.82 -4.73
CA ASN A 64 -7.48 0.90 -4.02
C ASN A 64 -7.61 1.64 -2.67
N THR A 65 -8.41 2.70 -2.62
CA THR A 65 -8.75 3.43 -1.40
C THR A 65 -9.44 2.55 -0.37
N ASN A 66 -10.44 1.77 -0.78
CA ASN A 66 -11.16 0.87 0.13
C ASN A 66 -10.27 -0.29 0.61
N LYS A 67 -9.41 -0.82 -0.27
CA LYS A 67 -8.38 -1.81 0.09
C LYS A 67 -7.46 -1.26 1.19
N PHE A 68 -6.97 -0.03 1.02
CA PHE A 68 -6.13 0.62 2.04
C PHE A 68 -6.86 0.78 3.37
N TYR A 69 -8.08 1.33 3.38
CA TYR A 69 -8.81 1.58 4.63
C TYR A 69 -9.21 0.30 5.37
N LEU A 70 -9.56 -0.75 4.64
CA LEU A 70 -9.81 -2.07 5.21
C LEU A 70 -8.58 -2.59 5.96
N VAL A 71 -7.42 -2.55 5.32
CA VAL A 71 -6.16 -3.00 5.90
C VAL A 71 -5.75 -2.11 7.08
N ARG A 72 -5.88 -0.79 6.94
CA ARG A 72 -5.61 0.18 8.01
C ARG A 72 -6.49 -0.06 9.22
N GLY A 73 -7.76 -0.39 9.02
CA GLY A 73 -8.70 -0.72 10.10
C GLY A 73 -8.32 -2.01 10.83
N ALA A 74 -7.76 -3.00 10.12
CA ALA A 74 -7.31 -4.25 10.72
C ALA A 74 -5.94 -4.14 11.42
N PHE A 75 -5.08 -3.22 10.98
CA PHE A 75 -3.75 -2.99 11.56
C PHE A 75 -3.51 -1.51 11.90
N PRO A 76 -4.30 -0.91 12.81
CA PRO A 76 -4.25 0.54 13.09
C PRO A 76 -2.88 0.99 13.62
N ASP A 77 -2.22 0.16 14.42
CA ASP A 77 -0.91 0.47 15.00
C ASP A 77 0.25 0.40 14.00
N ARG A 78 -0.01 -0.07 12.77
CA ARG A 78 1.00 -0.28 11.71
C ARG A 78 0.78 0.63 10.50
N GLU A 79 -0.01 1.69 10.63
CA GLU A 79 -0.36 2.56 9.50
C GLU A 79 0.87 3.05 8.72
N GLN A 80 1.94 3.45 9.41
CA GLN A 80 3.16 3.91 8.75
C GLN A 80 3.90 2.79 8.00
N GLU A 81 3.96 1.58 8.57
CA GLU A 81 4.55 0.40 7.92
C GLU A 81 3.77 0.03 6.65
N LEU A 82 2.43 0.07 6.73
CA LEU A 82 1.54 -0.18 5.60
C LEU A 82 1.78 0.82 4.48
N ARG A 83 1.82 2.12 4.81
CA ARG A 83 2.08 3.19 3.84
C ARG A 83 3.40 3.01 3.12
N ALA A 84 4.48 2.77 3.88
CA ALA A 84 5.81 2.56 3.33
C ALA A 84 5.85 1.35 2.39
N PHE A 85 5.24 0.22 2.79
CA PHE A 85 5.20 -0.98 1.95
C PHE A 85 4.43 -0.74 0.65
N ILE A 86 3.27 -0.07 0.70
CA ILE A 86 2.47 0.18 -0.50
C ILE A 86 3.23 1.09 -1.47
N LEU A 87 3.84 2.17 -0.97
CA LEU A 87 4.63 3.09 -1.79
C LEU A 87 5.87 2.42 -2.40
N GLU A 88 6.60 1.61 -1.62
CA GLU A 88 7.72 0.82 -2.13
C GLU A 88 7.29 -0.10 -3.29
N ARG A 89 6.15 -0.77 -3.13
CA ARG A 89 5.60 -1.62 -4.20
C ARG A 89 5.16 -0.82 -5.41
N PHE A 90 4.49 0.32 -5.20
CA PHE A 90 4.09 1.20 -6.28
C PHE A 90 5.30 1.68 -7.09
N TYR A 91 6.33 2.23 -6.44
CA TYR A 91 7.53 2.72 -7.11
C TYR A 91 8.30 1.64 -7.84
N LYS A 92 8.33 0.42 -7.32
CA LYS A 92 8.89 -0.74 -8.03
C LYS A 92 8.16 -1.07 -9.33
N PHE A 93 6.86 -0.78 -9.45
CA PHE A 93 6.09 -1.03 -10.68
C PHE A 93 6.22 0.09 -11.72
N VAL A 94 6.45 1.32 -11.28
CA VAL A 94 6.50 2.49 -12.17
C VAL A 94 7.92 2.90 -12.59
N SER A 95 8.95 2.30 -11.98
CA SER A 95 10.37 2.44 -12.37
C SER A 95 10.75 1.43 -13.44
#